data_AF-A0A1Q8I4J0-F1
#
_entry.id   AF-A0A1Q8I4J0-F1
#
_cell.length_a   1.000
_cell.length_b   1.000
_cell.length_c   1.000
_cell.angle_alpha   90.00
_cell.angle_beta   90.00
_cell.angle_gamma   90.00
#
_symmetry.space_group_name_H-M   'P 1'
#
loop_
_entity.id
_entity.type
_entity.pdbx_description
1 polymer ?
#
loop_
_entity_poly.entity_id
_entity_poly.type
_entity_poly.pdbx_seq_one_letter_code
_entity_poly.pdbx_strand_id
1 'polypeptide(L)'
;MMDAIETFLDAMFAPYPATPRLTEARAELHAMMEDAYNDAIAHGKTHNEAVGQVITDFGNLHELAPVLGIAADIRPDAEPQAAPAAGTPTGPSRPAYPVVTLPEAQALAQAKRSTASTLAHAVSLFVCAPTALIVLTSLTEAGRLAISDNTASFIGIAFALLLVGLGVGMLVQRRAAFSSVHHLIEGKFTPDPVVTAWAVRERLNHETVRTRRLTIAVFLWIVSALPILATSMLAPDHGPQSELSSIGVAISLVIIATGLSIYLPAAWASSTYTTLTHPGGSGEYSSRRSDGEEDEDPFVGFVASIYWPAMVVIYLLWSFVFDAWGISWIIWPVSGLLFGIFASARAAWRRMH
;
A
#
# COMPACT_ATOMS: atom_id res chain seq x y z
N MET A 1 6.51 -23.73 8.61
CA MET A 1 7.89 -23.24 8.84
C MET A 1 8.96 -24.11 8.12
N MET A 2 8.64 -25.36 7.75
CA MET A 2 9.17 -26.05 6.54
C MET A 2 8.59 -25.45 5.24
N ASP A 3 7.45 -24.77 5.39
CA ASP A 3 6.64 -24.23 4.30
C ASP A 3 7.38 -23.31 3.34
N ALA A 4 8.45 -22.62 3.75
CA ALA A 4 9.18 -21.71 2.86
C ALA A 4 10.00 -22.48 1.80
N ILE A 5 10.63 -23.60 2.19
CA ILE A 5 11.36 -24.48 1.28
C ILE A 5 10.38 -25.25 0.40
N GLU A 6 9.28 -25.75 0.97
CA GLU A 6 8.21 -26.41 0.21
C GLU A 6 7.55 -25.47 -0.80
N THR A 7 7.21 -24.24 -0.40
CA THR A 7 6.63 -23.22 -1.29
C THR A 7 7.57 -22.87 -2.43
N PHE A 8 8.87 -22.79 -2.16
CA PHE A 8 9.88 -22.55 -3.19
C PHE A 8 9.98 -23.73 -4.17
N LEU A 9 10.01 -24.97 -3.66
CA LEU A 9 9.99 -26.18 -4.48
C LEU A 9 8.72 -26.29 -5.33
N ASP A 10 7.56 -26.02 -4.75
CA ASP A 10 6.29 -25.96 -5.48
C ASP A 10 6.35 -24.94 -6.61
N ALA A 11 6.90 -23.75 -6.36
CA ALA A 11 7.04 -22.72 -7.37
C ALA A 11 8.03 -23.12 -8.49
N MET A 12 9.12 -23.82 -8.16
CA MET A 12 10.11 -24.28 -9.14
C MET A 12 9.55 -25.36 -10.09
N PHE A 13 8.72 -26.27 -9.58
CA PHE A 13 8.19 -27.39 -10.37
C PHE A 13 6.80 -27.11 -10.99
N ALA A 14 6.09 -26.06 -10.56
CA ALA A 14 4.75 -25.69 -11.07
C ALA A 14 4.62 -25.59 -12.61
N PRO A 15 5.64 -25.15 -13.38
CA PRO A 15 5.55 -25.05 -14.85
C PRO A 15 5.62 -26.40 -15.58
N TYR A 16 5.98 -27.48 -14.90
CA TYR A 16 6.30 -28.77 -15.52
C TYR A 16 5.22 -29.83 -15.22
N PRO A 17 4.96 -30.76 -16.15
CA PRO A 17 4.02 -31.85 -15.91
C PRO A 17 4.52 -32.75 -14.77
N ALA A 18 3.61 -33.24 -13.94
CA ALA A 18 3.91 -34.18 -12.86
C ALA A 18 4.24 -35.58 -13.42
N THR A 19 5.43 -35.74 -13.99
CA THR A 19 5.95 -37.05 -14.40
C THR A 19 6.56 -37.75 -13.19
N PRO A 20 6.58 -39.10 -13.16
CA PRO A 20 7.20 -39.86 -12.06
C PRO A 20 8.65 -39.46 -11.77
N ARG A 21 9.40 -39.07 -12.83
CA ARG A 21 10.77 -38.59 -12.71
C ARG A 21 10.89 -37.21 -12.09
N LEU A 22 10.02 -36.27 -12.45
CA LEU A 22 10.03 -34.93 -11.85
C LEU A 22 9.57 -34.96 -10.39
N THR A 23 8.68 -35.89 -10.03
CA THR A 23 8.31 -36.09 -8.62
C THR A 23 9.43 -36.71 -7.79
N GLU A 24 10.22 -37.61 -8.38
CA GLU A 24 11.41 -38.20 -7.74
C GLU A 24 12.51 -37.15 -7.57
N ALA A 25 12.80 -36.38 -8.62
CA ALA A 25 13.76 -35.27 -8.57
C ALA A 25 13.35 -34.16 -7.58
N ARG A 26 12.05 -33.90 -7.44
CA ARG A 26 11.53 -32.98 -6.41
C ARG A 26 11.80 -33.50 -5.00
N ALA A 27 11.61 -34.79 -4.76
CA ALA A 27 11.88 -35.39 -3.45
C ALA A 27 13.39 -35.41 -3.13
N GLU A 28 14.23 -35.70 -4.11
CA GLU A 28 15.69 -35.64 -3.99
C GLU A 28 16.17 -34.22 -3.69
N LEU A 29 15.66 -33.23 -4.43
CA LEU A 29 16.00 -31.82 -4.21
C LEU A 29 15.52 -31.31 -2.84
N HIS A 30 14.34 -31.75 -2.39
CA HIS A 30 13.86 -31.46 -1.04
C HIS A 30 14.82 -31.95 0.04
N ALA A 31 15.29 -33.19 -0.06
CA ALA A 31 16.25 -33.77 0.89
C ALA A 31 17.59 -33.01 0.89
N MET A 32 18.11 -32.65 -0.29
CA MET A 32 19.34 -31.86 -0.40
C MET A 32 19.21 -30.45 0.22
N MET A 33 18.06 -29.79 0.01
CA MET A 33 17.78 -28.48 0.59
C MET A 33 17.62 -28.54 2.12
N GLU A 34 17.04 -29.62 2.64
CA GLU A 34 16.88 -29.86 4.07
C GLU A 34 18.24 -30.10 4.76
N ASP A 35 19.14 -30.86 4.14
CA ASP A 35 20.50 -31.07 4.64
C ASP A 35 21.31 -29.76 4.66
N ALA A 36 21.24 -28.96 3.59
CA ALA A 36 21.91 -27.65 3.53
C ALA A 36 21.33 -26.66 4.56
N TYR A 37 20.02 -26.70 4.80
CA TYR A 37 19.37 -25.91 5.84
C TYR A 37 19.88 -26.31 7.23
N ASN A 38 19.92 -27.61 7.53
CA ASN A 38 20.38 -28.12 8.82
C ASN A 38 21.86 -27.78 9.08
N ASP A 39 22.71 -27.84 8.04
CA ASP A 39 24.11 -27.42 8.13
C ASP A 39 24.25 -25.91 8.41
N ALA A 40 23.44 -25.07 7.76
CA ALA A 40 23.42 -23.62 8.02
C ALA A 40 23.02 -23.28 9.47
N ILE A 41 22.03 -24.01 10.03
CA ILE A 41 21.63 -23.88 11.43
C ILE A 41 22.77 -24.33 12.38
N ALA A 42 23.46 -25.43 12.06
CA ALA A 42 24.60 -25.90 12.84
C ALA A 42 25.77 -24.90 12.88
N HIS A 43 25.94 -24.09 11.82
CA HIS A 43 26.90 -22.99 11.75
C HIS A 43 26.44 -21.70 12.45
N GLY A 44 25.34 -21.74 13.21
CA GLY A 44 24.86 -20.64 14.04
C GLY A 44 24.08 -19.56 13.30
N LYS A 45 23.65 -19.81 12.05
CA LYS A 45 22.78 -18.89 11.30
C LYS A 45 21.36 -18.90 11.86
N THR A 46 20.69 -17.76 11.79
CA THR A 46 19.27 -17.69 12.15
C THR A 46 18.41 -18.42 11.12
N HIS A 47 17.21 -18.86 11.50
CA HIS A 47 16.30 -19.57 10.59
C HIS A 47 16.08 -18.83 9.26
N ASN A 48 15.87 -17.51 9.31
CA ASN A 48 15.65 -16.70 8.11
C ASN A 48 16.90 -16.58 7.22
N GLU A 49 18.10 -16.58 7.81
CA GLU A 49 19.36 -16.58 7.07
C GLU A 49 19.64 -17.95 6.44
N ALA A 50 19.36 -19.03 7.16
CA ALA A 50 19.51 -20.40 6.66
C ALA A 50 18.59 -20.66 5.46
N VAL A 51 17.30 -20.30 5.56
CA VAL A 51 16.34 -20.43 4.44
C VAL A 51 16.77 -19.57 3.25
N GLY A 52 17.18 -18.32 3.49
CA GLY A 52 17.63 -17.42 2.42
C GLY A 52 18.90 -17.90 1.71
N GLN A 53 19.81 -18.53 2.45
CA GLN A 53 21.01 -19.11 1.88
C GLN A 53 20.67 -20.33 1.02
N VAL A 54 19.87 -21.29 1.52
CA VAL A 54 19.51 -22.49 0.76
C VAL A 54 18.80 -22.11 -0.55
N ILE A 55 17.90 -21.13 -0.54
CA ILE A 55 17.27 -20.66 -1.79
C ILE A 55 18.30 -20.08 -2.78
N THR A 56 19.35 -19.42 -2.27
CA THR A 56 20.41 -18.84 -3.10
C THR A 56 21.35 -19.90 -3.66
N ASP A 57 21.71 -20.89 -2.84
CA ASP A 57 22.67 -21.95 -3.20
C ASP A 57 22.09 -22.90 -4.26
N PHE A 58 20.76 -23.11 -4.26
CA PHE A 58 20.07 -24.00 -5.19
C PHE A 58 19.51 -23.28 -6.44
N GLY A 59 19.19 -21.99 -6.36
CA GLY A 59 18.92 -21.17 -7.56
C GLY A 59 17.77 -21.67 -8.45
N ASN A 60 18.01 -21.81 -9.76
CA ASN A 60 16.99 -22.20 -10.75
C ASN A 60 17.08 -23.70 -11.09
N LEU A 61 15.92 -24.36 -11.28
CA LEU A 61 15.82 -25.76 -11.69
C LEU A 61 16.66 -26.09 -12.95
N HIS A 62 16.86 -25.14 -13.87
CA HIS A 62 17.70 -25.34 -15.06
C HIS A 62 19.18 -25.57 -14.74
N GLU A 63 19.70 -25.01 -13.64
CA GLU A 63 21.09 -25.19 -13.21
C GLU A 63 21.27 -26.53 -12.50
N LEU A 64 20.21 -27.02 -11.85
CA LEU A 64 20.20 -28.29 -11.11
C LEU A 64 19.81 -29.49 -11.98
N ALA A 65 19.10 -29.28 -13.08
CA ALA A 65 18.63 -30.33 -13.96
C ALA A 65 19.70 -31.28 -14.54
N PRO A 66 20.95 -30.83 -14.84
CA PRO A 66 22.03 -31.72 -15.24
C PRO A 66 22.51 -32.63 -14.11
N VAL A 67 22.50 -32.13 -12.87
CA VAL A 67 22.93 -32.87 -11.67
C VAL A 67 21.88 -33.89 -11.27
N LEU A 68 20.60 -33.53 -11.39
CA LEU A 68 19.44 -34.38 -11.09
C LEU A 68 19.04 -35.30 -12.26
N GLY A 69 19.74 -35.25 -13.39
CA GLY A 69 19.47 -36.09 -14.56
C GLY A 69 18.15 -35.81 -15.30
N ILE A 70 17.45 -34.71 -14.99
CA ILE A 70 16.15 -34.33 -15.57
C ILE A 70 16.26 -33.35 -16.76
N ALA A 71 17.47 -33.04 -17.22
CA ALA A 71 17.72 -32.08 -18.31
C ALA A 71 16.96 -32.39 -19.62
N ALA A 72 16.64 -33.66 -19.88
CA ALA A 72 15.83 -34.08 -21.04
C ALA A 72 14.32 -33.86 -20.83
N ASP A 73 13.84 -33.91 -19.59
CA ASP A 73 12.43 -33.83 -19.22
C ASP A 73 11.96 -32.36 -19.09
N ILE A 74 12.89 -31.41 -18.97
CA ILE A 74 12.61 -29.95 -18.92
C ILE A 74 12.80 -29.24 -20.27
N ARG A 75 13.13 -29.97 -21.36
CA ARG A 75 13.42 -29.36 -22.67
C ARG A 75 12.12 -28.91 -23.37
N PRO A 76 12.04 -27.70 -23.97
CA PRO A 76 10.82 -27.20 -24.59
C PRO A 76 10.39 -27.88 -25.91
N ASP A 77 11.15 -28.85 -26.43
CA ASP A 77 11.05 -29.33 -27.81
C ASP A 77 10.74 -30.83 -27.94
N ALA A 78 9.91 -31.41 -27.07
CA ALA A 78 9.29 -32.70 -27.36
C ALA A 78 8.10 -32.46 -28.31
N GLU A 79 8.35 -32.64 -29.61
CA GLU A 79 7.33 -32.58 -30.68
C GLU A 79 6.08 -33.41 -30.31
N PRO A 80 4.87 -32.81 -30.29
CA PRO A 80 3.63 -33.57 -30.21
C PRO A 80 3.42 -34.32 -31.54
N GLN A 81 3.44 -35.65 -31.46
CA GLN A 81 3.10 -36.51 -32.57
C GLN A 81 1.68 -36.21 -33.08
N ALA A 82 1.58 -35.87 -34.37
CA ALA A 82 0.34 -35.50 -35.05
C ALA A 82 -0.67 -36.65 -35.09
N ALA A 83 -1.89 -36.38 -34.64
CA ALA A 83 -3.13 -37.06 -35.02
C ALA A 83 -4.21 -36.00 -35.32
N PRO A 84 -5.16 -36.26 -36.24
CA PRO A 84 -5.79 -35.23 -37.05
C PRO A 84 -6.92 -34.45 -36.36
N ALA A 85 -7.13 -33.25 -36.91
CA ALA A 85 -8.05 -32.18 -36.52
C ALA A 85 -9.45 -32.60 -36.02
N ALA A 86 -9.81 -32.09 -34.83
CA ALA A 86 -11.17 -31.72 -34.47
C ALA A 86 -11.17 -30.71 -33.30
N GLY A 87 -11.68 -29.49 -33.57
CA GLY A 87 -12.18 -28.55 -32.57
C GLY A 87 -11.12 -27.81 -31.74
N THR A 88 -10.95 -26.53 -32.03
CA THR A 88 -10.15 -25.55 -31.27
C THR A 88 -10.47 -25.58 -29.76
N PRO A 89 -9.46 -25.70 -28.89
CA PRO A 89 -9.48 -25.05 -27.59
C PRO A 89 -8.40 -23.97 -27.58
N THR A 90 -8.79 -22.76 -27.20
CA THR A 90 -7.96 -21.63 -26.78
C THR A 90 -6.55 -22.02 -26.37
N GLY A 91 -5.55 -21.58 -27.15
CA GLY A 91 -4.14 -21.63 -26.73
C GLY A 91 -3.94 -20.90 -25.40
N PRO A 92 -2.89 -21.24 -24.63
CA PRO A 92 -2.65 -20.63 -23.33
C PRO A 92 -2.64 -19.10 -23.47
N SER A 93 -3.56 -18.46 -22.75
CA SER A 93 -3.73 -17.02 -22.72
C SER A 93 -2.36 -16.37 -22.54
N ARG A 94 -1.86 -15.71 -23.59
CA ARG A 94 -0.68 -14.86 -23.49
C ARG A 94 -0.92 -13.90 -22.33
N PRO A 95 0.00 -13.76 -21.36
CA PRO A 95 -0.21 -12.85 -20.25
C PRO A 95 -0.59 -11.48 -20.80
N ALA A 96 -1.67 -10.91 -20.27
CA ALA A 96 -2.27 -9.67 -20.77
C ALA A 96 -1.28 -8.48 -20.70
N TYR A 97 -0.23 -8.63 -19.88
CA TYR A 97 0.79 -7.62 -19.62
C TYR A 97 2.18 -8.26 -19.60
N PRO A 98 3.25 -7.49 -19.86
CA PRO A 98 4.62 -7.97 -19.76
C PRO A 98 4.97 -8.39 -18.32
N VAL A 99 5.86 -9.37 -18.20
CA VAL A 99 6.42 -9.83 -16.91
C VAL A 99 7.34 -8.75 -16.36
N VAL A 100 7.26 -8.46 -15.06
CA VAL A 100 8.13 -7.46 -14.42
C VAL A 100 9.55 -7.96 -14.39
N THR A 101 10.48 -7.10 -14.79
CA THR A 101 11.90 -7.40 -14.69
C THR A 101 12.51 -6.88 -13.39
N LEU A 102 13.56 -7.53 -12.91
CA LEU A 102 14.28 -7.08 -11.71
C LEU A 102 14.82 -5.63 -11.81
N PRO A 103 15.39 -5.17 -12.95
CA PRO A 103 15.79 -3.78 -13.11
C PRO A 103 14.62 -2.78 -12.98
N GLU A 104 13.44 -3.11 -13.49
CA GLU A 104 12.25 -2.26 -13.37
C GLU A 104 11.75 -2.18 -11.92
N ALA A 105 11.74 -3.32 -11.20
CA ALA A 105 11.41 -3.36 -9.78
C ALA A 105 12.38 -2.52 -8.92
N GLN A 106 13.68 -2.59 -9.23
CA GLN A 106 14.71 -1.77 -8.59
C GLN A 106 14.54 -0.27 -8.93
N ALA A 107 14.20 0.06 -10.17
CA ALA A 107 13.92 1.44 -10.58
C ALA A 107 12.70 2.00 -9.82
N LEU A 108 11.65 1.21 -9.63
CA LEU A 108 10.48 1.58 -8.82
C LEU A 108 10.86 1.81 -7.36
N ALA A 109 11.61 0.89 -6.76
CA ALA A 109 12.11 1.03 -5.39
C ALA A 109 12.95 2.28 -5.22
N GLN A 110 13.86 2.57 -6.15
CA GLN A 110 14.71 3.74 -6.12
C GLN A 110 13.91 5.04 -6.29
N ALA A 111 12.90 5.05 -7.17
CA ALA A 111 11.97 6.17 -7.31
C ALA A 111 11.18 6.42 -6.02
N LYS A 112 10.65 5.35 -5.39
CA LYS A 112 9.95 5.46 -4.09
C LYS A 112 10.88 5.94 -2.97
N ARG A 113 12.09 5.40 -2.88
CA ARG A 113 13.09 5.74 -1.85
C ARG A 113 13.58 7.18 -1.98
N SER A 114 13.98 7.60 -3.18
CA SER A 114 14.51 8.95 -3.42
C SER A 114 13.47 10.05 -3.19
N THR A 115 12.20 9.76 -3.44
CA THR A 115 11.09 10.73 -3.28
C THR A 115 10.31 10.56 -1.98
N ALA A 116 10.75 9.68 -1.07
CA ALA A 116 10.02 9.34 0.15
C ALA A 116 9.90 10.53 1.11
N SER A 117 10.96 11.34 1.22
CA SER A 117 10.96 12.59 2.02
C SER A 117 10.08 13.67 1.41
N THR A 118 10.07 13.81 0.09
CA THR A 118 9.20 14.76 -0.63
C THR A 118 7.73 14.46 -0.38
N LEU A 119 7.34 13.19 -0.43
CA LEU A 119 5.98 12.75 -0.08
C LEU A 119 5.63 13.15 1.37
N ALA A 120 6.54 12.87 2.30
CA ALA A 120 6.32 13.16 3.72
C ALA A 120 6.17 14.66 3.98
N HIS A 121 7.06 15.49 3.44
CA HIS A 121 6.96 16.95 3.58
C HIS A 121 5.68 17.50 2.96
N ALA A 122 5.29 17.06 1.77
CA ALA A 122 4.05 17.53 1.13
C ALA A 122 2.82 17.22 1.98
N VAL A 123 2.69 15.99 2.49
CA VAL A 123 1.56 15.59 3.34
C VAL A 123 1.58 16.36 4.66
N SER A 124 2.75 16.55 5.28
CA SER A 124 2.89 17.34 6.50
C SER A 124 2.53 18.81 6.30
N LEU A 125 2.84 19.39 5.14
CA LEU A 125 2.42 20.75 4.77
C LEU A 125 0.90 20.87 4.71
N PHE A 126 0.19 19.86 4.19
CA PHE A 126 -1.28 19.86 4.16
C PHE A 126 -1.89 19.81 5.55
N VAL A 127 -1.34 18.99 6.45
CA VAL A 127 -1.80 18.90 7.84
C VAL A 127 -1.50 20.20 8.61
N CYS A 128 -0.38 20.85 8.32
CA CYS A 128 -0.03 22.15 8.91
C CYS A 128 -0.75 23.34 8.26
N ALA A 129 -1.33 23.22 7.08
CA ALA A 129 -1.95 24.35 6.38
C ALA A 129 -2.99 25.12 7.24
N PRO A 130 -3.95 24.47 7.94
CA PRO A 130 -4.90 25.19 8.77
C PRO A 130 -4.31 25.76 10.07
N THR A 131 -3.11 25.34 10.52
CA THR A 131 -2.57 25.80 11.82
C THR A 131 -2.29 27.29 11.83
N ALA A 132 -1.78 27.83 10.72
CA ALA A 132 -1.51 29.26 10.60
C ALA A 132 -2.80 30.10 10.69
N LEU A 133 -3.89 29.64 10.06
CA LEU A 133 -5.19 30.29 10.16
C LEU A 133 -5.69 30.28 11.61
N ILE A 134 -5.70 29.11 12.25
CA ILE A 134 -6.18 28.92 13.62
C ILE A 134 -5.40 29.79 14.61
N VAL A 135 -4.07 29.80 14.51
CA VAL A 135 -3.20 30.60 15.41
C VAL A 135 -3.40 32.09 15.17
N LEU A 136 -3.52 32.52 13.91
CA LEU A 136 -3.64 33.94 13.59
C LEU A 136 -4.98 34.51 14.05
N THR A 137 -6.09 33.79 13.83
CA THR A 137 -7.41 34.21 14.33
C THR A 137 -7.49 34.16 15.85
N SER A 138 -6.87 33.16 16.49
CA SER A 138 -6.80 33.08 17.95
C SER A 138 -6.03 34.25 18.56
N LEU A 139 -4.91 34.67 17.95
CA LEU A 139 -4.12 35.81 18.41
C LEU A 139 -4.81 37.17 18.19
N THR A 140 -5.64 37.31 17.16
CA THR A 140 -6.43 38.54 16.95
C THR A 140 -7.58 38.64 17.92
N GLU A 141 -8.31 37.54 18.16
CA GLU A 141 -9.36 37.47 19.19
C GLU A 141 -8.79 37.84 20.57
N ALA A 142 -7.59 37.34 20.90
CA ALA A 142 -6.88 37.63 22.15
C ALA A 142 -6.38 39.08 22.29
N GLY A 143 -6.60 39.94 21.29
CA GLY A 143 -6.11 41.32 21.25
C GLY A 143 -4.58 41.44 21.25
N ARG A 144 -3.86 40.34 20.97
CA ARG A 144 -2.38 40.32 20.91
C ARG A 144 -1.85 40.95 19.62
N LEU A 145 -2.68 40.96 18.58
CA LEU A 145 -2.39 41.57 17.29
C LEU A 145 -3.41 42.68 17.02
N ALA A 146 -2.94 43.88 16.68
CA ALA A 146 -3.77 45.01 16.31
C ALA A 146 -4.22 44.94 14.83
N ILE A 147 -4.84 43.83 14.44
CA ILE A 147 -5.31 43.55 13.08
C ILE A 147 -6.79 43.15 13.15
N SER A 148 -7.60 43.58 12.18
CA SER A 148 -9.02 43.18 12.10
C SER A 148 -9.17 41.68 11.81
N ASP A 149 -10.21 41.03 12.33
CA ASP A 149 -10.51 39.59 12.12
C ASP A 149 -10.60 39.20 10.64
N ASN A 150 -11.17 40.06 9.80
CA ASN A 150 -11.24 39.81 8.35
C ASN A 150 -9.85 39.77 7.70
N THR A 151 -8.95 40.65 8.12
CA THR A 151 -7.57 40.69 7.62
C THR A 151 -6.77 39.49 8.12
N ALA A 152 -6.95 39.08 9.38
CA ALA A 152 -6.34 37.88 9.94
C ALA A 152 -6.80 36.61 9.20
N SER A 153 -8.11 36.47 8.99
CA SER A 153 -8.69 35.36 8.23
C SER A 153 -8.16 35.33 6.79
N PHE A 154 -8.09 36.48 6.13
CA PHE A 154 -7.54 36.58 4.78
C PHE A 154 -6.07 36.14 4.71
N ILE A 155 -5.22 36.63 5.62
CA ILE A 155 -3.81 36.26 5.69
C ILE A 155 -3.65 34.77 5.98
N GLY A 156 -4.43 34.23 6.93
CA GLY A 156 -4.39 32.81 7.28
C GLY A 156 -4.79 31.91 6.13
N ILE A 157 -5.87 32.25 5.41
CA ILE A 157 -6.33 31.52 4.21
C ILE A 157 -5.28 31.62 3.10
N ALA A 158 -4.74 32.81 2.83
CA ALA A 158 -3.72 33.01 1.81
C ALA A 158 -2.48 32.15 2.10
N PHE A 159 -2.02 32.11 3.36
CA PHE A 159 -0.89 31.28 3.77
C PHE A 159 -1.20 29.78 3.66
N ALA A 160 -2.39 29.34 4.08
CA ALA A 160 -2.83 27.96 3.93
C ALA A 160 -2.85 27.52 2.46
N LEU A 161 -3.37 28.36 1.56
CA LEU A 161 -3.38 28.10 0.12
C LEU A 161 -1.97 28.04 -0.47
N LEU A 162 -1.04 28.88 0.00
CA LEU A 162 0.37 28.82 -0.42
C LEU A 162 1.05 27.52 0.03
N LEU A 163 0.82 27.06 1.28
CA LEU A 163 1.33 25.78 1.76
C LEU A 163 0.76 24.59 0.98
N VAL A 164 -0.55 24.62 0.69
CA VAL A 164 -1.20 23.61 -0.15
C VAL A 164 -0.63 23.64 -1.56
N GLY A 165 -0.48 24.83 -2.17
CA GLY A 165 0.11 24.98 -3.50
C GLY A 165 1.55 24.44 -3.57
N LEU A 166 2.36 24.73 -2.55
CA LEU A 166 3.72 24.20 -2.43
C LEU A 166 3.72 22.67 -2.28
N GLY A 167 2.88 22.11 -1.41
CA GLY A 167 2.75 20.67 -1.22
C GLY A 167 2.30 19.95 -2.50
N VAL A 168 1.31 20.48 -3.22
CA VAL A 168 0.87 19.95 -4.50
C VAL A 168 2.00 20.05 -5.54
N GLY A 169 2.70 21.18 -5.61
CA GLY A 169 3.86 21.35 -6.50
C GLY A 169 4.95 20.30 -6.27
N MET A 170 5.27 20.00 -5.01
CA MET A 170 6.20 18.93 -4.63
C MET A 170 5.73 17.55 -5.11
N LEU A 171 4.43 17.24 -4.99
CA LEU A 171 3.86 15.97 -5.46
C LEU A 171 3.82 15.86 -7.00
N VAL A 172 3.53 16.96 -7.70
CA VAL A 172 3.55 17.01 -9.16
C VAL A 172 4.97 16.80 -9.69
N GLN A 173 5.98 17.46 -9.10
CA GLN A 173 7.38 17.26 -9.45
C GLN A 173 7.83 15.81 -9.17
N ARG A 174 7.36 15.23 -8.06
CA ARG A 174 7.61 13.82 -7.72
C ARG A 174 7.08 12.85 -8.77
N ARG A 175 5.99 13.17 -9.47
CA ARG A 175 5.40 12.29 -10.51
C ARG A 175 6.39 11.97 -11.63
N ALA A 176 7.30 12.88 -11.96
CA ALA A 176 8.32 12.67 -13.00
C ALA A 176 9.25 11.49 -12.68
N ALA A 177 9.56 11.26 -11.40
CA ALA A 177 10.40 10.14 -10.96
C ALA A 177 9.77 8.76 -11.22
N PHE A 178 8.45 8.70 -11.47
CA PHE A 178 7.71 7.47 -11.73
C PHE A 178 7.34 7.28 -13.21
N SER A 179 7.77 8.18 -14.10
CA SER A 179 7.37 8.17 -15.52
C SER A 179 7.77 6.88 -16.24
N SER A 180 8.98 6.36 -16.00
CA SER A 180 9.47 5.11 -16.62
C SER A 180 8.81 3.84 -16.05
N VAL A 181 8.34 3.89 -14.81
CA VAL A 181 7.77 2.75 -14.07
C VAL A 181 6.25 2.87 -13.87
N HIS A 182 5.58 3.74 -14.64
CA HIS A 182 4.17 4.05 -14.43
C HIS A 182 3.27 2.83 -14.60
N HIS A 183 3.60 1.94 -15.54
CA HIS A 183 2.86 0.70 -15.79
C HIS A 183 2.82 -0.23 -14.56
N LEU A 184 3.87 -0.22 -13.73
CA LEU A 184 3.91 -0.98 -12.47
C LEU A 184 2.92 -0.42 -11.44
N ILE A 185 2.76 0.90 -11.39
CA ILE A 185 1.81 1.57 -10.49
C ILE A 185 0.37 1.32 -10.93
N GLU A 186 0.13 1.26 -12.24
CA GLU A 186 -1.17 0.94 -12.82
C GLU A 186 -1.54 -0.55 -12.70
N GLY A 187 -0.64 -1.40 -12.19
CA GLY A 187 -0.86 -2.84 -12.08
C GLY A 187 -0.87 -3.56 -13.43
N LYS A 188 -0.35 -2.93 -14.49
CA LYS A 188 -0.29 -3.49 -15.85
C LYS A 188 0.97 -4.33 -16.04
N PHE A 189 1.09 -5.38 -15.23
CA PHE A 189 2.22 -6.30 -15.28
C PHE A 189 1.83 -7.69 -14.77
N THR A 190 2.64 -8.69 -15.11
CA THR A 190 2.54 -10.03 -14.53
C THR A 190 3.61 -10.21 -13.45
N PRO A 191 3.25 -10.59 -12.21
CA PRO A 191 4.21 -10.85 -11.14
C PRO A 191 5.24 -11.90 -11.56
N ASP A 192 6.48 -11.66 -11.17
CA ASP A 192 7.58 -12.61 -11.36
C ASP A 192 8.04 -13.15 -9.99
N PRO A 193 8.27 -14.46 -9.83
CA PRO A 193 8.72 -15.04 -8.58
C PRO A 193 10.07 -14.48 -8.09
N VAL A 194 11.02 -14.20 -8.99
CA VAL A 194 12.34 -13.65 -8.63
C VAL A 194 12.20 -12.22 -8.13
N VAL A 195 11.39 -11.40 -8.82
CA VAL A 195 11.07 -10.03 -8.39
C VAL A 195 10.33 -10.03 -7.05
N THR A 196 9.42 -10.97 -6.85
CA THR A 196 8.66 -11.10 -5.60
C THR A 196 9.58 -11.47 -4.44
N ALA A 197 10.46 -12.46 -4.61
CA ALA A 197 11.45 -12.85 -3.61
C ALA A 197 12.40 -11.69 -3.27
N TRP A 198 12.87 -10.96 -4.28
CA TRP A 198 13.66 -9.75 -4.08
C TRP A 198 12.90 -8.68 -3.28
N ALA A 199 11.63 -8.43 -3.61
CA ALA A 199 10.81 -7.44 -2.94
C ALA A 199 10.51 -7.80 -1.47
N VAL A 200 10.30 -9.09 -1.17
CA VAL A 200 10.18 -9.61 0.20
C VAL A 200 11.47 -9.32 0.98
N ARG A 201 12.62 -9.68 0.42
CA ARG A 201 13.93 -9.44 1.06
C ARG A 201 14.15 -7.95 1.34
N GLU A 202 13.86 -7.09 0.38
CA GLU A 202 14.05 -5.65 0.51
C GLU A 202 13.13 -5.04 1.59
N ARG A 203 11.89 -5.55 1.70
CA ARG A 203 10.96 -5.19 2.77
C ARG A 203 11.48 -5.64 4.13
N LEU A 204 11.90 -6.90 4.28
CA LEU A 204 12.38 -7.46 5.55
C LEU A 204 13.60 -6.69 6.06
N ASN A 205 14.55 -6.36 5.19
CA ASN A 205 15.73 -5.56 5.53
C ASN A 205 15.39 -4.17 6.12
N HIS A 206 14.24 -3.59 5.74
CA HIS A 206 13.81 -2.28 6.19
C HIS A 206 12.66 -2.31 7.21
N GLU A 207 12.19 -3.50 7.61
CA GLU A 207 11.05 -3.65 8.51
C GLU A 207 11.34 -3.12 9.91
N THR A 208 12.53 -3.37 10.46
CA THR A 208 12.93 -2.85 11.79
C THR A 208 12.92 -1.32 11.85
N VAL A 209 13.44 -0.65 10.80
CA VAL A 209 13.46 0.81 10.74
C VAL A 209 12.05 1.37 10.56
N ARG A 210 11.23 0.74 9.71
CA ARG A 210 9.82 1.09 9.52
C ARG A 210 9.03 0.94 10.80
N THR A 211 9.14 -0.20 11.48
CA THR A 211 8.43 -0.49 12.73
C THR A 211 8.83 0.49 13.82
N ARG A 212 10.13 0.76 14.02
CA ARG A 212 10.59 1.76 15.01
C ARG A 212 10.03 3.15 14.73
N ARG A 213 10.05 3.60 13.47
CA ARG A 213 9.51 4.92 13.08
C ARG A 213 7.98 4.97 13.17
N LEU A 214 7.30 3.87 12.86
CA LEU A 214 5.85 3.73 13.06
C LEU A 214 5.50 3.84 14.55
N THR A 215 6.22 3.15 15.43
CA THR A 215 5.99 3.24 16.88
C THR A 215 6.15 4.67 17.39
N ILE A 216 7.19 5.39 16.95
CA ILE A 216 7.40 6.81 17.32
C ILE A 216 6.25 7.68 16.78
N ALA A 217 5.84 7.50 15.52
CA ALA A 217 4.76 8.28 14.93
C ALA A 217 3.41 8.03 15.62
N VAL A 218 3.08 6.77 15.91
CA VAL A 218 1.85 6.39 16.63
C VAL A 218 1.85 6.98 18.04
N PHE A 219 2.99 6.92 18.75
CA PHE A 219 3.13 7.55 20.05
C PHE A 219 2.86 9.06 19.97
N LEU A 220 3.44 9.76 18.98
CA LEU A 220 3.18 11.19 18.75
C LEU A 220 1.71 11.47 18.46
N TRP A 221 1.03 10.64 17.65
CA TRP A 221 -0.39 10.83 17.36
C TRP A 221 -1.28 10.64 18.59
N ILE A 222 -0.96 9.67 19.46
CA ILE A 222 -1.66 9.50 20.74
C ILE A 222 -1.42 10.70 21.65
N VAL A 223 -0.16 11.13 21.78
CA VAL A 223 0.23 12.29 22.58
C VAL A 223 -0.36 13.60 22.03
N SER A 224 -0.67 13.67 20.74
CA SER A 224 -1.30 14.85 20.12
C SER A 224 -2.67 15.19 20.70
N ALA A 225 -3.33 14.29 21.44
CA ALA A 225 -4.55 14.62 22.17
C ALA A 225 -4.29 15.45 23.46
N LEU A 226 -3.08 15.37 24.04
CA LEU A 226 -2.75 16.04 25.29
C LEU A 226 -2.80 17.57 25.20
N PRO A 227 -2.30 18.25 24.15
CA PRO A 227 -2.43 19.70 24.04
C PRO A 227 -3.88 20.18 24.12
N ILE A 228 -4.82 19.52 23.43
CA ILE A 228 -6.25 19.87 23.45
C ILE A 228 -6.82 19.71 24.85
N LEU A 229 -6.57 18.56 25.50
CA LEU A 229 -7.04 18.30 26.86
C LEU A 229 -6.43 19.26 27.88
N ALA A 230 -5.13 19.56 27.76
CA ALA A 230 -4.44 20.50 28.62
C ALA A 230 -5.05 21.90 28.50
N THR A 231 -5.28 22.39 27.27
CA THR A 231 -5.91 23.71 27.07
C THR A 231 -7.34 23.76 27.58
N SER A 232 -8.07 22.64 27.57
CA SER A 232 -9.41 22.56 28.14
C SER A 232 -9.42 22.56 29.67
N MET A 233 -8.39 22.02 30.33
CA MET A 233 -8.30 21.96 31.80
C MET A 233 -7.69 23.24 32.39
N LEU A 234 -6.81 23.91 31.65
CA LEU A 234 -6.13 25.12 32.09
C LEU A 234 -6.98 26.38 31.92
N ALA A 235 -8.16 26.31 31.31
CA ALA A 235 -9.07 27.44 31.11
C ALA A 235 -10.07 27.55 32.28
N PRO A 236 -9.82 28.41 33.31
CA PRO A 236 -10.71 28.54 34.45
C PRO A 236 -11.75 29.63 34.13
N ASP A 237 -13.01 29.24 34.07
CA ASP A 237 -14.27 29.98 34.26
C ASP A 237 -14.51 31.46 33.86
N HIS A 238 -13.58 32.32 33.44
CA HIS A 238 -13.89 33.73 33.08
C HIS A 238 -13.21 34.17 31.76
N GLY A 239 -13.95 34.22 30.64
CA GLY A 239 -13.49 34.81 29.36
C GLY A 239 -13.61 33.88 28.13
N PRO A 240 -13.52 34.38 26.88
CA PRO A 240 -13.99 33.71 25.67
C PRO A 240 -13.38 32.31 25.51
N GLN A 241 -14.26 31.30 25.50
CA GLN A 241 -13.91 29.87 25.52
C GLN A 241 -13.17 29.39 24.24
N SER A 242 -12.91 30.27 23.26
CA SER A 242 -12.31 29.95 21.94
C SER A 242 -10.77 30.00 21.92
N GLU A 243 -10.14 30.83 22.77
CA GLU A 243 -8.72 31.20 22.56
C GLU A 243 -7.73 30.10 22.92
N LEU A 244 -7.86 29.50 24.11
CA LEU A 244 -6.91 28.46 24.54
C LEU A 244 -7.13 27.13 23.80
N SER A 245 -8.39 26.81 23.47
CA SER A 245 -8.76 25.58 22.76
C SER A 245 -8.18 25.53 21.33
N SER A 246 -8.20 26.66 20.62
CA SER A 246 -7.66 26.77 19.25
C SER A 246 -6.13 26.58 19.21
N ILE A 247 -5.40 27.09 20.20
CA ILE A 247 -3.95 26.87 20.33
C ILE A 247 -3.63 25.39 20.57
N GLY A 248 -4.42 24.71 21.41
CA GLY A 248 -4.30 23.27 21.64
C GLY A 248 -4.42 22.48 20.33
N VAL A 249 -5.43 22.78 19.52
CA VAL A 249 -5.63 22.16 18.20
C VAL A 249 -4.45 22.43 17.26
N ALA A 250 -3.93 23.65 17.22
CA ALA A 250 -2.78 23.98 16.37
C ALA A 250 -1.52 23.18 16.75
N ILE A 251 -1.23 23.05 18.06
CA ILE A 251 -0.11 22.24 18.57
C ILE A 251 -0.31 20.76 18.20
N SER A 252 -1.52 20.23 18.38
CA SER A 252 -1.85 18.85 18.01
C SER A 252 -1.60 18.56 16.54
N LEU A 253 -2.01 19.46 15.63
CA LEU A 253 -1.79 19.33 14.20
C LEU A 253 -0.29 19.29 13.85
N VAL A 254 0.54 20.12 14.49
CA VAL A 254 2.00 20.11 14.29
C VAL A 254 2.63 18.80 14.77
N ILE A 255 2.16 18.25 15.90
CA ILE A 255 2.61 16.94 16.39
C ILE A 255 2.24 15.83 15.39
N ILE A 256 1.01 15.87 14.84
CA ILE A 256 0.55 14.92 13.83
C ILE A 256 1.41 14.99 12.56
N ALA A 257 1.65 16.20 12.05
CA ALA A 257 2.51 16.44 10.90
C ALA A 257 3.94 15.94 11.14
N THR A 258 4.47 16.11 12.35
CA THR A 258 5.80 15.59 12.72
C THR A 258 5.84 14.06 12.67
N GLY A 259 4.81 13.39 13.19
CA GLY A 259 4.68 11.93 13.11
C GLY A 259 4.64 11.43 11.66
N LEU A 260 3.93 12.13 10.78
CA LEU A 260 3.87 11.81 9.35
C LEU A 260 5.24 11.98 8.66
N SER A 261 5.94 13.08 8.94
CA SER A 261 7.30 13.33 8.43
C SER A 261 8.30 12.24 8.82
N ILE A 262 8.13 11.61 9.99
CA ILE A 262 8.99 10.52 10.48
C ILE A 262 8.64 9.18 9.82
N TYR A 263 7.35 8.85 9.73
CA TYR A 263 6.87 7.54 9.28
C TYR A 263 6.89 7.36 7.75
N LEU A 264 6.34 8.32 7.00
CA LEU A 264 6.16 8.19 5.54
C LEU A 264 7.45 7.82 4.79
N PRO A 265 8.62 8.43 5.10
CA PRO A 265 9.86 8.06 4.43
C PRO A 265 10.35 6.64 4.71
N ALA A 266 9.83 5.98 5.74
CA ALA A 266 10.18 4.61 6.11
C ALA A 266 9.29 3.55 5.47
N ALA A 267 8.14 3.96 4.92
CA ALA A 267 7.15 3.07 4.34
C ALA A 267 7.48 2.64 2.89
N TRP A 268 8.49 3.23 2.25
CA TRP A 268 8.81 3.02 0.82
C TRP A 268 9.03 1.54 0.45
N ALA A 269 9.76 0.78 1.28
CA ALA A 269 10.10 -0.62 0.99
C ALA A 269 8.86 -1.51 1.05
N SER A 270 8.02 -1.33 2.08
CA SER A 270 6.73 -2.01 2.20
C SER A 270 5.79 -1.64 1.04
N SER A 271 5.76 -0.36 0.64
CA SER A 271 4.97 0.11 -0.49
C SER A 271 5.46 -0.46 -1.82
N THR A 272 6.77 -0.67 -1.99
CA THR A 272 7.33 -1.32 -3.18
C THR A 272 6.87 -2.78 -3.26
N TYR A 273 7.00 -3.51 -2.15
CA TYR A 273 6.55 -4.89 -2.05
C TYR A 273 5.06 -5.05 -2.39
N THR A 274 4.18 -4.22 -1.82
CA THR A 274 2.74 -4.32 -2.12
C THR A 274 2.44 -4.01 -3.59
N THR A 275 3.10 -3.01 -4.18
CA THR A 275 2.90 -2.68 -5.60
C THR A 275 3.35 -3.81 -6.53
N LEU A 276 4.42 -4.53 -6.21
CA LEU A 276 4.94 -5.62 -7.05
C LEU A 276 4.20 -6.94 -6.88
N THR A 277 3.55 -7.16 -5.73
CA THR A 277 2.85 -8.43 -5.43
C THR A 277 1.35 -8.39 -5.68
N HIS A 278 0.74 -7.20 -5.75
CA HIS A 278 -0.70 -7.05 -5.97
C HIS A 278 -0.99 -6.17 -7.21
N PRO A 279 -0.78 -6.69 -8.45
CA PRO A 279 -1.15 -5.98 -9.66
C PRO A 279 -2.67 -5.83 -9.75
N GLY A 280 -3.16 -4.59 -9.84
CA GLY A 280 -4.59 -4.28 -10.07
C GLY A 280 -5.33 -3.68 -8.88
N GLY A 281 -4.77 -3.70 -7.67
CA GLY A 281 -5.30 -2.98 -6.51
C GLY A 281 -4.84 -1.53 -6.49
N SER A 282 -5.32 -0.69 -7.42
CA SER A 282 -4.84 0.69 -7.64
C SER A 282 -4.57 1.51 -6.36
N GLY A 283 -3.28 1.78 -6.10
CA GLY A 283 -2.80 2.84 -5.20
C GLY A 283 -2.69 2.48 -3.71
N GLU A 284 -1.79 3.16 -3.00
CA GLU A 284 -1.59 3.13 -1.51
C GLU A 284 -2.89 3.36 -0.68
N TYR A 285 -4.03 3.60 -1.32
CA TYR A 285 -5.34 3.81 -0.71
C TYR A 285 -6.26 2.58 -0.69
N SER A 286 -5.95 1.50 -1.41
CA SER A 286 -6.76 0.27 -1.42
C SER A 286 -6.40 -0.72 -0.30
N SER A 287 -5.27 -0.55 0.38
CA SER A 287 -4.73 -1.49 1.39
C SER A 287 -5.43 -1.48 2.76
N ARG A 288 -6.71 -1.11 2.83
CA ARG A 288 -7.57 -1.31 4.01
C ARG A 288 -8.94 -1.92 3.65
N ARG A 289 -9.12 -2.44 2.44
CA ARG A 289 -10.24 -3.33 2.15
C ARG A 289 -9.80 -4.74 2.56
N SER A 290 -10.56 -5.32 3.48
CA SER A 290 -10.26 -6.55 4.23
C SER A 290 -9.78 -7.70 3.33
N ASP A 291 -8.84 -8.51 3.84
CA ASP A 291 -8.37 -9.80 3.30
C ASP A 291 -9.48 -10.88 3.19
N GLY A 292 -10.75 -10.49 2.97
CA GLY A 292 -11.90 -11.40 2.83
C GLY A 292 -12.72 -11.20 1.55
N GLU A 293 -12.30 -10.29 0.66
CA GLU A 293 -12.97 -10.03 -0.62
C GLU A 293 -12.03 -10.43 -1.77
N GLU A 294 -11.76 -11.73 -1.85
CA GLU A 294 -11.29 -12.37 -3.08
C GLU A 294 -12.35 -12.14 -4.19
N ASP A 295 -11.89 -11.71 -5.36
CA ASP A 295 -12.66 -11.42 -6.57
C ASP A 295 -13.77 -10.37 -6.41
N GLU A 296 -13.41 -9.08 -6.51
CA GLU A 296 -14.35 -8.03 -6.86
C GLU A 296 -15.10 -8.47 -8.12
N ASP A 297 -16.37 -8.85 -7.95
CA ASP A 297 -17.27 -9.09 -9.06
C ASP A 297 -17.24 -7.85 -9.97
N PRO A 298 -16.93 -7.99 -11.27
CA PRO A 298 -16.97 -6.86 -12.20
C PRO A 298 -18.30 -6.07 -12.11
N PHE A 299 -19.39 -6.76 -11.73
CA PHE A 299 -20.68 -6.14 -11.48
C PHE A 299 -20.71 -5.26 -10.22
N VAL A 300 -20.09 -5.68 -9.12
CA VAL A 300 -20.01 -4.85 -7.90
C VAL A 300 -19.15 -3.61 -8.16
N GLY A 301 -18.05 -3.76 -8.90
CA GLY A 301 -17.23 -2.63 -9.35
C GLY A 301 -18.00 -1.65 -10.23
N PHE A 302 -18.78 -2.15 -11.19
CA PHE A 302 -19.65 -1.33 -12.04
C PHE A 302 -20.71 -0.58 -11.22
N VAL A 303 -21.42 -1.27 -10.33
CA VAL A 303 -22.44 -0.64 -9.47
C VAL A 303 -21.81 0.40 -8.56
N ALA A 304 -20.64 0.12 -7.98
CA ALA A 304 -19.90 1.09 -7.16
C ALA A 304 -19.56 2.36 -7.95
N SER A 305 -19.13 2.22 -9.21
CA SER A 305 -18.77 3.35 -10.07
C SER A 305 -19.93 4.32 -10.35
N ILE A 306 -21.17 3.83 -10.28
CA ILE A 306 -22.39 4.64 -10.47
C ILE A 306 -22.92 5.13 -9.11
N TYR A 307 -22.91 4.26 -8.12
CA TYR A 307 -23.47 4.50 -6.79
C TYR A 307 -22.79 5.65 -6.05
N TRP A 308 -21.46 5.68 -6.03
CA TRP A 308 -20.70 6.70 -5.30
C TRP A 308 -20.92 8.12 -5.86
N PRO A 309 -20.78 8.37 -7.18
CA PRO A 309 -21.13 9.66 -7.76
C PRO A 309 -22.60 10.05 -7.56
N ALA A 310 -23.53 9.10 -7.65
CA ALA A 310 -24.94 9.37 -7.41
C ALA A 310 -25.21 9.86 -5.97
N MET A 311 -24.55 9.25 -4.97
CA MET A 311 -24.67 9.69 -3.58
C MET A 311 -24.05 11.07 -3.34
N VAL A 312 -22.96 11.40 -4.04
CA VAL A 312 -22.40 12.76 -4.03
C VAL A 312 -23.41 13.76 -4.60
N VAL A 313 -24.05 13.44 -5.73
CA VAL A 313 -25.07 14.31 -6.34
C VAL A 313 -26.27 14.49 -5.40
N ILE A 314 -26.76 13.42 -4.77
CA ILE A 314 -27.85 13.48 -3.79
C ILE A 314 -27.44 14.33 -2.58
N TYR A 315 -26.24 14.13 -2.05
CA TYR A 315 -25.69 14.92 -0.96
C TYR A 315 -25.66 16.40 -1.32
N LEU A 316 -25.06 16.76 -2.46
CA LEU A 316 -24.96 18.16 -2.89
C LEU A 316 -26.34 18.77 -3.15
N LEU A 317 -27.24 18.08 -3.86
CA LEU A 317 -28.60 18.57 -4.11
C LEU A 317 -29.34 18.81 -2.80
N TRP A 318 -29.28 17.89 -1.85
CA TRP A 318 -29.90 18.07 -0.55
C TRP A 318 -29.27 19.25 0.19
N SER A 319 -27.95 19.28 0.31
CA SER A 319 -27.23 20.32 1.04
C SER A 319 -27.50 21.72 0.48
N PHE A 320 -27.58 21.88 -0.84
CA PHE A 320 -27.85 23.17 -1.47
C PHE A 320 -29.33 23.58 -1.44
N VAL A 321 -30.27 22.64 -1.67
CA VAL A 321 -31.71 22.97 -1.73
C VAL A 321 -32.27 23.29 -0.34
N PHE A 322 -31.78 22.62 0.70
CA PHE A 322 -32.32 22.73 2.06
C PHE A 322 -31.40 23.47 3.04
N ASP A 323 -30.26 23.99 2.58
CA ASP A 323 -29.20 24.60 3.40
C ASP A 323 -28.80 23.72 4.62
N ALA A 324 -28.97 22.40 4.48
CA ALA A 324 -28.92 21.44 5.57
C ALA A 324 -27.52 20.84 5.75
N TRP A 325 -26.47 21.66 5.64
CA TRP A 325 -25.08 21.21 5.76
C TRP A 325 -24.79 20.50 7.09
N GLY A 326 -25.47 20.88 8.17
CA GLY A 326 -25.34 20.26 9.49
C GLY A 326 -25.94 18.85 9.63
N ILE A 327 -26.83 18.42 8.72
CA ILE A 327 -27.54 17.13 8.82
C ILE A 327 -27.26 16.23 7.62
N SER A 328 -27.08 16.81 6.43
CA SER A 328 -26.88 16.09 5.17
C SER A 328 -25.69 15.12 5.18
N TRP A 329 -24.73 15.28 6.09
CA TRP A 329 -23.65 14.33 6.29
C TRP A 329 -24.13 12.91 6.62
N ILE A 330 -25.36 12.73 7.13
CA ILE A 330 -25.95 11.42 7.44
C ILE A 330 -26.10 10.51 6.21
N ILE A 331 -26.08 11.10 5.00
CA ILE A 331 -26.11 10.35 3.75
C ILE A 331 -24.89 9.43 3.64
N TRP A 332 -23.73 9.84 4.14
CA TRP A 332 -22.50 9.04 4.05
C TRP A 332 -22.57 7.70 4.81
N PRO A 333 -22.88 7.65 6.12
CA PRO A 333 -23.01 6.39 6.84
C PRO A 333 -24.14 5.52 6.31
N VAL A 334 -25.29 6.11 5.93
CA VAL A 334 -26.40 5.36 5.32
C VAL A 334 -25.98 4.74 3.99
N SER A 335 -25.28 5.50 3.14
CA SER A 335 -24.80 5.03 1.85
C SER A 335 -23.79 3.90 1.99
N GLY A 336 -22.88 4.00 2.96
CA GLY A 336 -21.92 2.94 3.27
C GLY A 336 -22.61 1.65 3.71
N LEU A 337 -23.62 1.75 4.58
CA LEU A 337 -24.38 0.59 5.05
C LEU A 337 -25.15 -0.09 3.92
N LEU A 338 -25.86 0.69 3.09
CA LEU A 338 -26.60 0.16 1.94
C LEU A 338 -25.68 -0.55 0.94
N PHE A 339 -24.52 0.03 0.65
CA PHE A 339 -23.55 -0.59 -0.25
C PHE A 339 -22.97 -1.88 0.34
N GLY A 340 -22.66 -1.90 1.64
CA GLY A 340 -22.19 -3.10 2.34
C GLY A 340 -23.23 -4.23 2.34
N ILE A 341 -24.51 -3.93 2.56
CA ILE A 341 -25.60 -4.91 2.48
C ILE A 341 -25.70 -5.47 1.04
N PHE A 342 -25.63 -4.61 0.04
CA PHE A 342 -25.67 -5.03 -1.36
C PHE A 342 -24.48 -5.95 -1.72
N ALA A 343 -23.26 -5.56 -1.38
CA ALA A 343 -22.06 -6.33 -1.66
C ALA A 343 -22.07 -7.70 -0.96
N SER A 344 -22.45 -7.73 0.32
CA SER A 344 -22.54 -8.97 1.10
C SER A 344 -23.66 -9.91 0.61
N ALA A 345 -24.84 -9.38 0.25
CA ALA A 345 -25.93 -10.17 -0.32
C ALA A 345 -25.53 -10.79 -1.66
N ARG A 346 -24.81 -10.04 -2.52
CA ARG A 346 -24.29 -10.53 -3.81
C ARG A 346 -23.25 -11.63 -3.61
N ALA A 347 -22.33 -11.45 -2.66
CA ALA A 347 -21.34 -12.45 -2.31
C ALA A 347 -21.99 -13.73 -1.76
N ALA A 348 -23.00 -13.60 -0.90
CA ALA A 348 -23.75 -14.74 -0.36
C ALA A 348 -24.51 -15.50 -1.45
N TRP A 349 -25.14 -14.79 -2.41
CA TRP A 349 -25.86 -15.42 -3.52
C TRP A 349 -24.93 -16.24 -4.43
N ARG A 350 -23.69 -15.78 -4.69
CA ARG A 350 -22.68 -16.59 -5.42
C ARG A 350 -22.22 -17.83 -4.68
N ARG A 351 -22.14 -17.79 -3.35
CA ARG A 351 -21.75 -19.00 -2.58
C ARG A 351 -22.82 -20.09 -2.62
N MET A 352 -24.06 -19.75 -2.99
CA MET A 352 -25.20 -20.66 -3.05
C MET A 352 -25.50 -21.21 -4.46
N HIS A 353 -24.98 -20.60 -5.52
CA HIS A 353 -25.26 -20.95 -6.92
C HIS A 353 -23.99 -21.01 -7.76
#